data_AF-A0A1X6YSJ1-F1
#
_entry.id   AF-A0A1X6YSJ1-F1
#
_cell.length_a   1.000
_cell.length_b   1.000
_cell.length_c   1.000
_cell.angle_alpha   90.00
_cell.angle_beta   90.00
_cell.angle_gamma   90.00
#
_symmetry.space_group_name_H-M   'P 1'
#
loop_
_entity.id
_entity.type
_entity.pdbx_description
1 polymer ?
#
loop_
_entity_poly.entity_id
_entity_poly.type
_entity_poly.pdbx_seq_one_letter_code
_entity_poly.pdbx_strand_id
1 'polypeptide(L)'
;MRLWPPLLAALAAGPAQAVELHFCWRGASGYSMTGTMRFPDALLQAARVTESDLTHFEITGWQDGVRIGGWSLDALTPETTWLLSFDPRAMRFPMPGIGVFQAWNADGGVANCGDPGFGFNAGNAGQDVCVDNRFVSESTIPWWTPLTASPAPVSPDCNAPMVLSLLHEKKTSP
;
A
#
# COMPACT_ATOMS: atom_id res chain seq x y z
N MET A 1 42.96 44.38 -8.95
CA MET A 1 41.82 43.49 -9.28
C MET A 1 41.16 43.06 -7.97
N ARG A 2 39.94 43.55 -7.68
CA ARG A 2 39.15 43.11 -6.52
C ARG A 2 38.36 41.87 -6.94
N LEU A 3 38.75 40.71 -6.41
CA LEU A 3 38.02 39.45 -6.57
C LEU A 3 36.83 39.47 -5.60
N TRP A 4 35.62 39.48 -6.14
CA TRP A 4 34.39 39.31 -5.37
C TRP A 4 34.16 37.80 -5.20
N PRO A 5 34.02 37.26 -3.98
CA PRO A 5 33.68 35.85 -3.81
C PRO A 5 32.22 35.60 -4.21
N PRO A 6 31.92 34.50 -4.95
CA PRO A 6 30.55 34.14 -5.28
C PRO A 6 29.85 33.64 -4.02
N LEU A 7 28.74 34.27 -3.66
CA LEU A 7 27.83 33.80 -2.63
C LEU A 7 27.04 32.61 -3.20
N LEU A 8 27.49 31.38 -2.93
CA LEU A 8 26.72 30.17 -3.19
C LEU A 8 25.51 30.16 -2.26
N ALA A 9 24.32 30.44 -2.80
CA ALA A 9 23.06 30.22 -2.12
C ALA A 9 22.82 28.71 -2.00
N ALA A 10 23.09 28.15 -0.82
CA ALA A 10 22.65 26.80 -0.46
C ALA A 10 21.12 26.80 -0.41
N LEU A 11 20.48 26.23 -1.45
CA LEU A 11 19.08 25.85 -1.39
C LEU A 11 18.95 24.77 -0.30
N ALA A 12 18.45 25.17 0.86
CA ALA A 12 18.00 24.22 1.88
C ALA A 12 16.83 23.43 1.30
N ALA A 13 17.11 22.23 0.79
CA ALA A 13 16.08 21.24 0.53
C ALA A 13 15.49 20.84 1.88
N GLY A 14 14.35 21.44 2.24
CA GLY A 14 13.57 21.00 3.39
C GLY A 14 13.13 19.54 3.21
N PRO A 15 12.74 18.85 4.29
CA PRO A 15 12.17 17.51 4.17
C PRO A 15 10.98 17.58 3.20
N ALA A 16 11.04 16.79 2.12
CA ALA A 16 9.91 16.66 1.21
C ALA A 16 8.71 16.16 2.03
N GLN A 17 7.67 16.97 2.12
CA GLN A 17 6.46 16.60 2.82
C GLN A 17 5.82 15.43 2.04
N ALA A 18 5.70 14.29 2.72
CA ALA A 18 5.12 13.08 2.16
C ALA A 18 3.88 12.72 2.97
N VAL A 19 2.83 12.32 2.27
CA VAL A 19 1.65 11.74 2.88
C VAL A 19 1.91 10.26 3.07
N GLU A 20 1.60 9.75 4.25
CA GLU A 20 1.60 8.33 4.54
C GLU A 20 0.17 7.86 4.72
N LEU A 21 -0.21 6.84 3.94
CA LEU A 21 -1.52 6.22 4.01
C LEU A 21 -1.38 4.73 4.25
N HIS A 22 -2.33 4.20 5.01
CA HIS A 22 -2.47 2.79 5.29
C HIS A 22 -3.79 2.28 4.73
N PHE A 23 -3.82 1.03 4.29
CA PHE A 23 -4.99 0.39 3.72
C PHE A 23 -5.07 -1.06 4.18
N CYS A 24 -6.29 -1.58 4.21
CA CYS A 24 -6.54 -2.97 4.56
C CYS A 24 -7.53 -3.57 3.58
N TRP A 25 -7.13 -4.68 2.97
CA TRP A 25 -7.97 -5.51 2.13
C TRP A 25 -8.45 -6.72 2.93
N ARG A 26 -9.75 -7.01 2.85
CA ARG A 26 -10.37 -8.19 3.45
C ARG A 26 -10.74 -9.17 2.35
N GLY A 27 -10.02 -10.28 2.29
CA GLY A 27 -10.33 -11.41 1.42
C GLY A 27 -11.41 -12.31 1.99
N ALA A 28 -11.69 -13.38 1.26
CA ALA A 28 -12.51 -14.49 1.74
C ALA A 28 -11.67 -15.43 2.65
N SER A 29 -12.34 -16.37 3.32
CA SER A 29 -11.70 -17.49 4.02
C SER A 29 -10.60 -17.12 5.04
N GLY A 30 -10.77 -15.99 5.73
CA GLY A 30 -9.81 -15.52 6.75
C GLY A 30 -8.59 -14.79 6.20
N TYR A 31 -8.49 -14.61 4.88
CA TYR A 31 -7.40 -13.85 4.26
C TYR A 31 -7.58 -12.34 4.44
N SER A 32 -6.50 -11.65 4.70
CA SER A 32 -6.43 -10.19 4.66
C SER A 32 -5.06 -9.72 4.22
N MET A 33 -4.97 -8.44 3.90
CA MET A 33 -3.71 -7.79 3.58
C MET A 33 -3.72 -6.36 4.13
N THR A 34 -2.66 -6.00 4.83
CA THR A 34 -2.39 -4.62 5.26
C THR A 34 -1.34 -4.03 4.35
N GLY A 35 -1.43 -2.74 4.04
CA GLY A 35 -0.37 -2.06 3.33
C GLY A 35 -0.19 -0.60 3.74
N THR A 36 0.97 -0.07 3.39
CA THR A 36 1.37 1.31 3.61
C THR A 36 1.90 1.86 2.30
N MET A 37 1.59 3.13 2.01
CA MET A 37 2.17 3.85 0.87
C MET A 37 2.51 5.29 1.22
N ARG A 38 3.55 5.83 0.58
CA ARG A 38 3.94 7.24 0.70
C ARG A 38 4.15 7.89 -0.66
N PHE A 39 3.66 9.12 -0.80
CA PHE A 39 3.86 9.95 -2.00
C PHE A 39 3.93 11.44 -1.62
N PRO A 40 4.50 12.33 -2.47
CA PRO A 40 4.57 13.75 -2.21
C PRO A 40 3.19 14.39 -1.95
N ASP A 41 3.08 15.20 -0.90
CA ASP A 41 1.82 15.82 -0.48
C ASP A 41 1.18 16.73 -1.55
N ALA A 42 1.99 17.32 -2.44
CA ALA A 42 1.53 18.07 -3.60
C ALA A 42 0.58 17.28 -4.52
N LEU A 43 0.60 15.94 -4.45
CA LEU A 43 -0.27 15.06 -5.22
C LEU A 43 -1.61 14.76 -4.55
N LEU A 44 -1.89 15.25 -3.33
CA LEU A 44 -3.18 15.03 -2.66
C LEU A 44 -4.40 15.52 -3.46
N GLN A 45 -4.20 16.53 -4.29
CA GLN A 45 -5.24 17.08 -5.18
C GLN A 45 -5.07 16.64 -6.63
N ALA A 46 -4.14 15.75 -6.94
CA ALA A 46 -4.00 15.20 -8.28
C ALA A 46 -5.26 14.39 -8.68
N ALA A 47 -5.46 14.19 -9.98
CA ALA A 47 -6.53 13.31 -10.46
C ALA A 47 -6.23 11.82 -10.20
N ARG A 48 -4.95 11.49 -10.07
CA ARG A 48 -4.44 10.12 -9.92
C ARG A 48 -3.00 10.16 -9.37
N VAL A 49 -2.69 9.19 -8.52
CA VAL A 49 -1.33 8.79 -8.15
C VAL A 49 -1.06 7.43 -8.79
N THR A 50 0.12 7.25 -9.37
CA THR A 50 0.56 6.02 -10.04
C THR A 50 1.79 5.41 -9.38
N GLU A 51 2.26 4.28 -9.91
CA GLU A 51 3.45 3.55 -9.46
C GLU A 51 4.68 4.45 -9.33
N SER A 52 4.87 5.34 -10.31
CA SER A 52 6.02 6.25 -10.43
C SER A 52 6.04 7.36 -9.38
N ASP A 53 4.89 7.64 -8.75
CA ASP A 53 4.76 8.71 -7.77
C ASP A 53 5.07 8.24 -6.34
N LEU A 54 5.10 6.92 -6.12
CA LEU A 54 5.32 6.36 -4.80
C LEU A 54 6.80 6.41 -4.42
N THR A 55 7.05 6.89 -3.21
CA THR A 55 8.35 6.88 -2.55
C THR A 55 8.50 5.71 -1.59
N HIS A 56 7.38 5.07 -1.23
CA HIS A 56 7.32 3.87 -0.41
C HIS A 56 6.01 3.13 -0.70
N PHE A 57 6.07 1.80 -0.73
CA PHE A 57 4.91 0.93 -0.80
C PHE A 57 5.29 -0.43 -0.23
N GLU A 58 4.42 -0.98 0.60
CA GLU A 58 4.56 -2.32 1.16
C GLU A 58 3.19 -2.94 1.43
N ILE A 59 3.13 -4.26 1.30
CA ILE A 59 1.97 -5.08 1.63
C ILE A 59 2.41 -6.29 2.46
N THR A 60 1.59 -6.66 3.44
CA THR A 60 1.75 -7.87 4.24
C THR A 60 0.45 -8.65 4.22
N GLY A 61 0.55 -9.92 3.86
CA GLY A 61 -0.58 -10.85 3.85
C GLY A 61 -0.75 -11.56 5.18
N TRP A 62 -2.01 -11.86 5.50
CA TRP A 62 -2.40 -12.59 6.68
C TRP A 62 -3.46 -13.65 6.35
N GLN A 63 -3.47 -14.74 7.14
CA GLN A 63 -4.55 -15.71 7.18
C GLN A 63 -4.88 -15.98 8.65
N ASP A 64 -6.12 -15.67 9.06
CA ASP A 64 -6.57 -15.80 10.46
C ASP A 64 -5.62 -15.12 11.46
N GLY A 65 -5.10 -13.94 11.08
CA GLY A 65 -4.16 -13.15 11.87
C GLY A 65 -2.70 -13.62 11.83
N VAL A 66 -2.40 -14.74 11.18
CA VAL A 66 -1.02 -15.24 11.00
C VAL A 66 -0.42 -14.68 9.73
N ARG A 67 0.80 -14.14 9.81
CA ARG A 67 1.52 -13.59 8.65
C ARG A 67 1.85 -14.71 7.66
N ILE A 68 1.46 -14.55 6.41
CA ILE A 68 1.72 -15.52 5.31
C ILE A 68 2.73 -15.01 4.28
N GLY A 69 3.08 -13.72 4.29
CA GLY A 69 4.08 -13.17 3.39
C GLY A 69 4.03 -11.64 3.30
N GLY A 70 4.85 -11.06 2.43
CA GLY A 70 4.80 -9.64 2.11
C GLY A 70 5.70 -9.26 0.95
N TRP A 71 5.47 -8.07 0.40
CA TRP A 71 6.26 -7.49 -0.68
C TRP A 71 6.35 -5.97 -0.51
N SER A 72 7.46 -5.37 -0.95
CA SER A 72 7.66 -3.92 -0.91
C SER A 72 8.46 -3.43 -2.12
N LEU A 73 8.46 -2.11 -2.34
CA LEU A 73 9.27 -1.48 -3.38
C LEU A 73 10.77 -1.76 -3.28
N ASP A 74 11.29 -2.11 -2.10
CA ASP A 74 12.70 -2.48 -1.93
C ASP A 74 13.05 -3.78 -2.67
N ALA A 75 12.05 -4.63 -2.97
CA ALA A 75 12.19 -5.86 -3.72
C ALA A 75 11.80 -5.71 -5.20
N LEU A 76 11.54 -4.49 -5.69
CA LEU A 76 11.12 -4.25 -7.07
C LEU A 76 12.27 -4.59 -8.06
N THR A 77 11.97 -5.44 -9.03
CA THR A 77 12.85 -5.74 -10.17
C THR A 77 12.14 -5.44 -11.50
N PRO A 78 12.87 -5.36 -12.64
CA PRO A 78 12.26 -5.18 -13.96
C PRO A 78 11.24 -6.26 -14.34
N GLU A 79 11.32 -7.45 -13.75
CA GLU A 79 10.42 -8.59 -13.99
C GLU A 79 9.20 -8.57 -13.07
N THR A 80 9.21 -7.74 -12.02
CA THR A 80 8.11 -7.66 -11.06
C THR A 80 6.88 -7.07 -11.73
N THR A 81 5.74 -7.73 -11.57
CA THR A 81 4.47 -7.13 -12.00
C THR A 81 4.10 -6.00 -11.03
N TRP A 82 4.09 -4.77 -11.56
CA TRP A 82 3.85 -3.57 -10.79
C TRP A 82 2.89 -2.64 -11.53
N LEU A 83 1.63 -2.66 -11.08
CA LEU A 83 0.56 -1.76 -11.49
C LEU A 83 -0.14 -1.24 -10.22
N LEU A 84 -0.18 0.06 -10.04
CA LEU A 84 -0.85 0.75 -8.96
C LEU A 84 -1.51 2.01 -9.49
N SER A 85 -2.78 2.16 -9.12
CA SER A 85 -3.45 3.42 -9.31
C SER A 85 -4.30 3.81 -8.14
N PHE A 86 -4.23 5.08 -7.76
CA PHE A 86 -4.90 5.61 -6.58
C PHE A 86 -5.57 6.95 -6.89
N ASP A 87 -6.79 7.14 -6.40
CA ASP A 87 -7.50 8.41 -6.42
C ASP A 87 -7.29 9.09 -5.06
N PRO A 88 -6.40 10.09 -4.97
CA PRO A 88 -6.08 10.74 -3.70
C PRO A 88 -7.20 11.64 -3.18
N ARG A 89 -8.15 12.04 -4.03
CA ARG A 89 -9.30 12.87 -3.62
C ARG A 89 -10.38 12.01 -2.99
N ALA A 90 -10.59 10.81 -3.51
CA ALA A 90 -11.55 9.84 -2.97
C ALA A 90 -10.92 8.83 -1.99
N MET A 91 -9.61 8.89 -1.78
CA MET A 91 -8.85 8.03 -0.87
C MET A 91 -9.06 6.52 -1.15
N ARG A 92 -9.07 6.14 -2.43
CA ARG A 92 -9.38 4.78 -2.87
C ARG A 92 -8.58 4.32 -4.08
N PHE A 93 -8.41 3.01 -4.18
CA PHE A 93 -7.88 2.35 -5.37
C PHE A 93 -9.03 2.14 -6.38
N PRO A 94 -8.95 2.71 -7.60
CA PRO A 94 -10.03 2.58 -8.58
C PRO A 94 -10.18 1.14 -9.10
N MET A 95 -11.43 0.68 -9.22
CA MET A 95 -11.80 -0.63 -9.77
C MET A 95 -12.74 -0.45 -10.98
N PRO A 96 -12.23 -0.11 -12.18
CA PRO A 96 -13.05 0.26 -13.34
C PRO A 96 -13.83 -0.90 -13.99
N GLY A 97 -13.56 -2.15 -13.62
CA GLY A 97 -14.36 -3.32 -14.01
C GLY A 97 -13.89 -4.09 -15.25
N ILE A 98 -13.00 -3.54 -16.10
CA ILE A 98 -12.43 -4.25 -17.27
C ILE A 98 -10.90 -4.22 -17.25
N GLY A 99 -10.27 -5.40 -17.24
CA GLY A 99 -8.82 -5.57 -17.22
C GLY A 99 -8.26 -5.78 -15.80
N VAL A 100 -6.96 -5.54 -15.66
CA VAL A 100 -6.24 -5.54 -14.37
C VAL A 100 -6.11 -4.09 -13.91
N PHE A 101 -6.42 -3.82 -12.65
CA PHE A 101 -6.47 -2.47 -12.06
C PHE A 101 -5.37 -2.25 -11.03
N GLN A 102 -5.01 -3.30 -10.30
CA GLN A 102 -3.94 -3.33 -9.32
C GLN A 102 -3.19 -4.66 -9.51
N ALA A 103 -1.87 -4.61 -9.53
CA ALA A 103 -1.01 -5.77 -9.69
C ALA A 103 0.27 -5.53 -8.89
N TRP A 104 0.33 -6.06 -7.68
CA TRP A 104 1.40 -5.79 -6.72
C TRP A 104 2.16 -7.08 -6.48
N ASN A 105 3.23 -7.29 -7.24
CA ASN A 105 3.97 -8.55 -7.28
C ASN A 105 3.07 -9.77 -7.59
N ALA A 106 1.97 -9.55 -8.32
CA ALA A 106 1.10 -10.61 -8.81
C ALA A 106 0.43 -10.11 -10.09
N ASP A 107 0.53 -10.88 -11.17
CA ASP A 107 -0.13 -10.62 -12.45
C ASP A 107 -1.60 -11.04 -12.46
N GLY A 108 -2.27 -10.87 -13.60
CA GLY A 108 -3.68 -11.26 -13.75
C GLY A 108 -3.94 -12.76 -13.64
N GLY A 109 -2.90 -13.60 -13.69
CA GLY A 109 -2.95 -15.03 -13.39
C GLY A 109 -2.62 -15.37 -11.93
N VAL A 110 -2.15 -14.38 -11.17
CA VAL A 110 -1.95 -14.41 -9.71
C VAL A 110 -0.97 -15.51 -9.28
N ALA A 111 0.04 -15.78 -10.12
CA ALA A 111 0.94 -16.94 -9.94
C ALA A 111 2.42 -16.62 -10.21
N ASN A 112 2.82 -15.37 -10.07
CA ASN A 112 4.19 -14.90 -10.31
C ASN A 112 4.78 -14.06 -9.15
N CYS A 113 4.35 -14.32 -7.91
CA CYS A 113 4.79 -13.55 -6.73
C CYS A 113 6.11 -14.00 -6.11
N GLY A 114 6.78 -15.01 -6.68
CA GLY A 114 8.04 -15.58 -6.16
C GLY A 114 7.81 -16.68 -5.12
N ASP A 115 8.86 -17.48 -4.85
CA ASP A 115 8.86 -18.59 -3.90
C ASP A 115 10.17 -18.57 -3.07
N PRO A 116 10.13 -18.18 -1.78
CA PRO A 116 8.95 -17.70 -1.07
C PRO A 116 8.51 -16.32 -1.58
N GLY A 117 7.22 -15.98 -1.47
CA GLY A 117 6.70 -14.73 -2.02
C GLY A 117 5.25 -14.38 -1.67
N PHE A 118 4.88 -13.12 -1.90
CA PHE A 118 3.53 -12.63 -1.69
C PHE A 118 3.17 -11.56 -2.71
N GLY A 119 1.95 -11.58 -3.20
CA GLY A 119 1.44 -10.53 -4.08
C GLY A 119 -0.07 -10.38 -3.98
N PHE A 120 -0.56 -9.29 -4.53
CA PHE A 120 -1.98 -8.96 -4.59
C PHE A 120 -2.36 -8.55 -6.01
N ASN A 121 -3.52 -9.00 -6.46
CA ASN A 121 -4.09 -8.64 -7.75
C ASN A 121 -5.54 -8.16 -7.56
N ALA A 122 -5.94 -7.18 -8.37
CA ALA A 122 -7.33 -6.80 -8.57
C ALA A 122 -7.60 -6.61 -10.06
N GLY A 123 -8.51 -7.41 -10.60
CA GLY A 123 -8.95 -7.34 -11.99
C GLY A 123 -10.40 -7.75 -12.16
N ASN A 124 -10.90 -7.85 -13.39
CA ASN A 124 -12.30 -8.20 -13.66
C ASN A 124 -12.73 -9.59 -13.15
N ALA A 125 -11.78 -10.47 -12.80
CA ALA A 125 -12.06 -11.79 -12.22
C ALA A 125 -12.26 -11.76 -10.68
N GLY A 126 -11.76 -10.72 -10.00
CA GLY A 126 -11.79 -10.64 -8.55
C GLY A 126 -10.65 -9.81 -7.97
N GLN A 127 -10.57 -9.82 -6.65
CA GLN A 127 -9.39 -9.37 -5.91
C GLN A 127 -8.89 -10.54 -5.07
N ASP A 128 -7.59 -10.80 -5.09
CA ASP A 128 -7.00 -12.02 -4.54
C ASP A 128 -5.50 -11.87 -4.25
N VAL A 129 -4.96 -12.86 -3.55
CA VAL A 129 -3.53 -12.93 -3.23
C VAL A 129 -2.85 -14.11 -3.92
N CYS A 130 -1.55 -13.90 -4.18
CA CYS A 130 -0.59 -14.94 -4.51
C CYS A 130 0.30 -15.18 -3.29
N VAL A 131 0.59 -16.44 -2.98
CA VAL A 131 1.52 -16.84 -1.92
C VAL A 131 2.43 -17.93 -2.46
N ASP A 132 3.74 -17.77 -2.32
CA ASP A 132 4.76 -18.73 -2.77
C ASP A 132 4.50 -19.22 -4.21
N ASN A 133 4.32 -18.25 -5.10
CA ASN A 133 4.05 -18.41 -6.52
C ASN A 133 2.77 -19.18 -6.86
N ARG A 134 1.82 -19.26 -5.91
CA ARG A 134 0.53 -19.93 -6.06
C ARG A 134 -0.63 -18.95 -5.90
N PHE A 135 -1.54 -18.97 -6.87
CA PHE A 135 -2.85 -18.32 -6.74
C PHE A 135 -3.65 -18.96 -5.59
N VAL A 136 -4.12 -18.13 -4.66
CA VAL A 136 -4.98 -18.54 -3.55
C VAL A 136 -6.44 -18.21 -3.87
N SER A 137 -7.10 -19.12 -4.58
CA SER A 137 -8.49 -18.95 -5.02
C SER A 137 -9.50 -18.74 -3.89
N GLU A 138 -9.22 -19.28 -2.71
CA GLU A 138 -10.06 -19.18 -1.53
C GLU A 138 -10.04 -17.77 -0.91
N SER A 139 -9.07 -16.94 -1.30
CA SER A 139 -8.96 -15.55 -0.88
C SER A 139 -9.85 -14.61 -1.70
N THR A 140 -10.32 -15.06 -2.87
CA THR A 140 -10.95 -14.20 -3.87
C THR A 140 -12.26 -13.58 -3.38
N ILE A 141 -12.40 -12.28 -3.62
CA ILE A 141 -13.64 -11.51 -3.41
C ILE A 141 -14.09 -10.82 -4.71
N PRO A 142 -15.34 -10.32 -4.80
CA PRO A 142 -15.80 -9.59 -5.99
C PRO A 142 -14.93 -8.37 -6.30
N TRP A 143 -14.65 -8.16 -7.59
CA TRP A 143 -13.76 -7.09 -8.06
C TRP A 143 -14.23 -5.67 -7.69
N TRP A 144 -15.54 -5.46 -7.57
CA TRP A 144 -16.13 -4.15 -7.22
C TRP A 144 -16.04 -3.80 -5.74
N THR A 145 -15.47 -4.69 -4.91
CA THR A 145 -15.29 -4.43 -3.48
C THR A 145 -14.37 -3.21 -3.29
N PRO A 146 -14.80 -2.14 -2.61
CA PRO A 146 -13.96 -0.95 -2.45
C PRO A 146 -12.69 -1.26 -1.64
N LEU A 147 -11.55 -0.76 -2.11
CA LEU A 147 -10.30 -0.70 -1.36
C LEU A 147 -9.94 0.75 -1.10
N THR A 148 -9.84 1.12 0.18
CA THR A 148 -9.64 2.51 0.63
C THR A 148 -8.38 2.63 1.48
N ALA A 149 -7.81 3.83 1.51
CA ALA A 149 -6.64 4.15 2.31
C ALA A 149 -6.93 5.33 3.22
N SER A 150 -6.24 5.43 4.36
CA SER A 150 -6.39 6.53 5.30
C SER A 150 -5.08 6.81 6.04
N PRO A 151 -4.91 7.98 6.67
CA PRO A 151 -3.74 8.25 7.51
C PRO A 151 -3.67 7.37 8.77
N ALA A 152 -4.75 6.66 9.12
CA ALA A 152 -4.80 5.87 10.34
C ALA A 152 -4.25 4.45 10.11
N PRO A 153 -3.33 3.95 10.96
CA PRO A 153 -2.80 2.60 10.84
C PRO A 153 -3.86 1.52 10.94
N VAL A 154 -3.65 0.43 10.20
CA VAL A 154 -4.57 -0.72 10.14
C VAL A 154 -4.02 -1.92 10.92
N SER A 155 -4.91 -2.78 11.38
CA SER A 155 -4.56 -4.06 12.01
C SER A 155 -4.66 -5.22 11.01
N PRO A 156 -4.00 -6.37 11.25
CA PRO A 156 -4.14 -7.57 10.43
C PRO A 156 -5.59 -8.01 10.18
N ASP A 157 -6.47 -7.86 11.16
CA ASP A 157 -7.89 -8.27 11.05
C ASP A 157 -8.74 -7.26 10.27
N CYS A 158 -8.11 -6.18 9.76
CA CYS A 158 -8.76 -5.02 9.16
C CYS A 158 -9.88 -4.40 10.02
N ASN A 159 -9.86 -4.65 11.33
CA ASN A 159 -10.71 -3.95 12.28
C ASN A 159 -10.13 -2.54 12.42
N ALA A 160 -11.04 -1.55 12.41
CA ALA A 160 -10.81 -0.09 12.36
C ALA A 160 -9.65 0.41 13.25
N PRO A 161 -9.14 1.63 13.04
CA PRO A 161 -7.73 1.98 13.23
C PRO A 161 -7.21 1.58 14.60
N MET A 162 -5.93 1.19 14.67
CA MET A 162 -5.26 0.93 15.94
C MET A 162 -5.29 2.20 16.80
N VAL A 163 -6.36 2.39 17.58
CA VAL A 163 -6.41 3.44 18.58
C VAL A 163 -5.52 2.96 19.70
N LEU A 164 -4.27 3.42 19.70
CA LEU A 164 -3.37 3.26 20.83
C LEU A 164 -4.07 3.84 22.06
N SER A 165 -4.59 2.98 22.93
CA SER A 165 -5.17 3.38 24.20
C SER A 165 -4.06 3.94 25.11
N LEU A 166 -3.69 5.20 24.93
CA LEU A 166 -2.91 5.98 25.89
C LEU A 166 -3.83 6.63 26.93
N LEU A 167 -4.73 5.85 27.53
CA LEU A 167 -5.54 6.28 28.67
C LEU A 167 -5.61 5.19 29.73
N HIS A 168 -4.51 5.01 30.45
CA HIS A 168 -4.36 4.54 31.84
C HIS A 168 -2.83 4.47 32.05
N GLU A 169 -2.16 5.27 32.85
CA GLU A 169 -2.44 5.55 34.26
C GLU A 169 -1.97 6.97 34.65
N LYS A 170 -2.92 7.87 34.93
CA LYS A 170 -2.72 8.85 36.00
C LYS A 170 -3.68 8.48 37.11
N LYS A 171 -3.28 7.52 37.95
CA LYS A 171 -3.93 7.31 39.24
C LYS A 171 -3.24 8.22 40.25
N THR A 172 -4.02 9.19 40.69
CA THR A 172 -3.77 10.16 41.75
C THR A 172 -3.41 9.47 43.07
N SER A 173 -2.36 9.99 43.72
CA SER A 173 -2.07 9.79 45.15
C SER A 173 -3.21 10.33 46.02
N PRO A 174 -3.50 9.66 47.14
CA PRO A 174 -3.65 10.30 48.43
C PRO A 174 -2.35 10.21 49.25
#